data_AF-A0A6C0CE33-F1
#
_entry.id   AF-A0A6C0CE33-F1
#
_cell.length_a   1.000
_cell.length_b   1.000
_cell.length_c   1.000
_cell.angle_alpha   90.00
_cell.angle_beta   90.00
_cell.angle_gamma   90.00
#
_symmetry.space_group_name_H-M   'P 1'
#
loop_
_entity.id
_entity.type
_entity.pdbx_description
1 polymer ?
#
loop_
_entity_poly.entity_id
_entity_poly.type
_entity_poly.pdbx_seq_one_letter_code
_entity_poly.pdbx_strand_id
1 'polypeptide(L)'
;MQSCILCLEEGANLKQLNHCGIYYIHKQCHSKWISKNNTCIVCREPLVNEHTIIVQQVQQVQQVQQVQQFQQVNQEVERYSNYRIINSIQFKMVYTIIVMLMTLTIAYIFFIW
;
A
#
# COMPACT_ATOMS: atom_id res chain seq x y z
N MET A 1 -33.77 41.07 -5.81
CA MET A 1 -32.39 41.32 -6.23
C MET A 1 -31.51 40.36 -5.44
N GLN A 2 -30.66 39.57 -6.09
CA GLN A 2 -29.79 38.61 -5.40
C GLN A 2 -28.41 39.26 -5.25
N SER A 3 -27.88 39.31 -4.03
CA SER A 3 -26.57 39.89 -3.72
C SER A 3 -25.58 38.79 -3.34
N CYS A 4 -24.30 39.03 -3.62
CA CYS A 4 -23.23 38.12 -3.22
C CYS A 4 -22.99 38.21 -1.71
N ILE A 5 -23.02 37.08 -1.00
CA ILE A 5 -22.78 37.04 0.47
C ILE A 5 -21.37 37.51 0.88
N LEU A 6 -20.39 37.49 -0.02
CA LEU A 6 -18.99 37.87 0.30
C LEU A 6 -18.69 39.34 0.06
N CYS A 7 -19.13 39.90 -1.06
CA CYS A 7 -18.85 41.29 -1.42
C CYS A 7 -20.05 42.22 -1.26
N LEU A 8 -21.24 41.68 -0.95
CA LEU A 8 -22.51 42.40 -0.77
C LEU A 8 -22.99 43.18 -2.01
N GLU A 9 -22.27 43.08 -3.12
CA GLU A 9 -22.66 43.67 -4.40
C GLU A 9 -23.66 42.79 -5.15
N GLU A 10 -24.57 43.44 -5.87
CA GLU A 10 -25.46 42.81 -6.84
C GLU A 10 -24.70 42.57 -8.15
N GLY A 11 -24.94 41.44 -8.82
CA GLY A 11 -24.24 41.14 -10.05
C GLY A 11 -24.79 39.96 -10.83
N ALA A 12 -24.43 39.93 -12.12
CA ALA A 12 -24.63 38.76 -12.97
C ALA A 12 -23.54 37.71 -12.68
N ASN A 13 -23.87 36.42 -12.79
CA ASN A 13 -22.99 35.27 -12.47
C ASN A 13 -22.89 34.89 -10.97
N LEU A 14 -24.02 34.96 -10.28
CA LEU A 14 -24.17 34.37 -8.96
C LEU A 14 -24.35 32.85 -9.09
N LYS A 15 -23.56 32.11 -8.33
CA LYS A 15 -23.75 30.68 -8.07
C LYS A 15 -24.59 30.53 -6.81
N GLN A 16 -25.57 29.64 -6.85
CA GLN A 16 -26.31 29.26 -5.66
C GLN A 16 -25.51 28.21 -4.86
N LEU A 17 -25.26 28.47 -3.59
CA LEU A 17 -24.81 27.49 -2.61
C LEU A 17 -26.06 26.86 -1.98
N ASN A 18 -26.05 25.53 -1.86
CA ASN A 18 -27.14 24.75 -1.24
C ASN A 18 -26.70 24.02 0.04
N HIS A 19 -25.44 24.17 0.46
CA HIS A 19 -24.85 23.38 1.55
C HIS A 19 -25.44 23.71 2.92
N CYS A 20 -25.61 25.00 3.25
CA CYS A 20 -26.07 25.46 4.57
C CYS A 20 -27.32 26.36 4.47
N GLY A 21 -28.07 26.26 3.36
CA GLY A 21 -29.19 27.13 3.00
C GLY A 21 -29.05 27.68 1.57
N ILE A 22 -29.98 28.54 1.15
CA ILE A 22 -29.97 29.19 -0.18
C ILE A 22 -29.20 30.51 -0.08
N TYR A 23 -27.96 30.51 -0.56
CA TYR A 23 -27.13 31.71 -0.63
C TYR A 23 -26.56 31.91 -2.02
N TYR A 24 -26.35 33.17 -2.39
CA TYR A 24 -25.81 33.54 -3.69
C TYR A 24 -24.40 34.10 -3.54
N ILE A 25 -23.51 33.66 -4.43
CA ILE A 25 -22.11 34.06 -4.41
C ILE A 25 -21.58 34.27 -5.83
N HIS A 26 -20.80 35.32 -6.06
CA HIS A 26 -20.11 35.45 -7.34
C HIS A 26 -19.12 34.29 -7.54
N LYS A 27 -19.05 33.76 -8.77
CA LYS A 27 -18.10 32.69 -9.12
C LYS A 27 -16.65 33.05 -8.75
N GLN A 28 -16.26 34.32 -8.94
CA GLN A 28 -14.94 34.83 -8.54
C GLN A 28 -14.73 34.90 -7.02
N CYS A 29 -15.76 35.31 -6.27
CA CYS A 29 -15.68 35.34 -4.81
C CYS A 29 -15.59 33.91 -4.24
N HIS A 30 -16.33 32.97 -4.83
CA HIS A 30 -16.29 31.56 -4.46
C HIS A 30 -14.92 30.93 -4.73
N SER A 31 -14.33 31.17 -5.90
CA SER A 31 -12.99 30.64 -6.22
C SER A 31 -11.90 31.23 -5.32
N LYS A 32 -11.95 32.54 -5.05
CA LYS A 32 -11.02 33.21 -4.11
C LYS A 32 -11.15 32.70 -2.67
N TRP A 33 -12.36 32.32 -2.25
CA TRP A 33 -12.56 31.74 -0.93
C TRP A 33 -11.98 30.34 -0.86
N ILE A 34 -12.36 29.45 -1.78
CA ILE A 34 -11.90 28.05 -1.78
C ILE A 34 -10.38 27.95 -1.94
N SER A 35 -9.76 28.85 -2.71
CA SER A 35 -8.30 28.84 -2.88
C SER A 35 -7.53 29.19 -1.60
N LYS A 36 -8.15 29.89 -0.65
CA LYS A 36 -7.55 30.24 0.65
C LYS A 36 -8.05 29.32 1.77
N ASN A 37 -9.31 28.94 1.73
CA ASN A 37 -10.02 28.24 2.78
C ASN A 37 -10.87 27.12 2.14
N ASN A 38 -10.55 25.86 2.43
CA ASN A 38 -11.36 24.73 1.95
C ASN A 38 -12.61 24.48 2.82
N THR A 39 -13.37 25.53 3.09
CA THR A 39 -14.51 25.50 4.02
C THR A 39 -15.72 26.20 3.42
N CYS A 40 -16.90 25.82 3.89
CA CYS A 40 -18.14 26.45 3.49
C CYS A 40 -18.15 27.91 3.95
N ILE A 41 -18.51 28.83 3.06
CA ILE A 41 -18.51 30.28 3.34
C ILE A 41 -19.47 30.65 4.47
N VAL A 42 -20.54 29.87 4.64
CA VAL A 42 -21.61 30.15 5.62
C VAL A 42 -21.29 29.50 6.97
N CYS A 43 -21.12 28.19 7.00
CA CYS A 43 -20.99 27.40 8.21
C CYS A 43 -19.54 27.05 8.59
N ARG A 44 -18.56 27.42 7.75
CA ARG A 44 -17.12 27.14 7.92
C ARG A 44 -16.74 25.67 8.07
N GLU A 45 -17.68 24.78 7.86
CA GLU A 45 -17.46 23.34 7.84
C GLU A 45 -16.56 22.98 6.64
N PRO A 46 -15.60 22.06 6.80
CA PRO A 46 -14.72 21.67 5.71
C PRO A 46 -15.55 21.12 4.55
N LEU A 47 -15.34 21.71 3.36
CA LEU A 47 -15.85 21.12 2.14
C LEU A 47 -14.97 19.88 1.93
N VAL A 48 -15.49 18.69 2.26
CA VAL A 48 -14.75 17.43 2.10
C VAL A 48 -14.38 17.32 0.62
N ASN A 49 -13.14 17.68 0.31
CA ASN A 49 -12.64 17.62 -1.04
C ASN A 49 -12.49 16.15 -1.40
N GLU A 50 -13.08 15.70 -2.50
CA GLU A 50 -12.87 14.37 -3.07
C GLU A 50 -11.36 14.05 -3.26
N HIS A 51 -10.51 15.08 -3.37
CA HIS A 51 -9.06 14.94 -3.34
C HIS A 51 -8.50 14.29 -2.06
N THR A 52 -9.13 14.46 -0.90
CA THR A 52 -8.66 13.84 0.35
C THR A 52 -8.95 12.34 0.36
N ILE A 53 -10.04 11.91 -0.27
CA ILE A 53 -10.41 10.48 -0.38
C ILE A 53 -9.44 9.76 -1.31
N ILE A 54 -9.09 10.36 -2.45
CA ILE A 54 -8.16 9.74 -3.40
C ILE A 54 -6.75 9.63 -2.80
N VAL A 55 -6.26 10.64 -2.07
CA VAL A 55 -4.92 10.58 -1.45
C VAL A 55 -4.86 9.50 -0.36
N GLN A 56 -5.89 9.36 0.46
CA GLN A 56 -5.95 8.31 1.49
C GLN A 56 -6.04 6.90 0.87
N GLN A 57 -6.84 6.73 -0.18
CA GLN A 57 -6.96 5.45 -0.88
C GLN A 57 -5.65 5.06 -1.59
N VAL A 58 -4.97 6.02 -2.23
CA VAL A 58 -3.70 5.76 -2.94
C VAL A 58 -2.58 5.37 -1.95
N GLN A 59 -2.50 6.01 -0.79
CA GLN A 59 -1.51 5.67 0.24
C GLN A 59 -1.72 4.27 0.83
N GLN A 60 -2.97 3.88 1.07
CA GLN A 60 -3.28 2.51 1.55
C GLN A 60 -2.95 1.46 0.49
N VAL A 61 -3.25 1.71 -0.79
CA VAL A 61 -2.95 0.76 -1.86
C VAL A 61 -1.44 0.56 -2.06
N GLN A 62 -0.64 1.64 -2.00
CA GLN A 62 0.82 1.53 -2.11
C GLN A 62 1.46 0.74 -0.96
N GLN A 63 1.00 0.97 0.27
CA GLN A 63 1.48 0.21 1.43
C GLN A 63 1.13 -1.27 1.32
N VAL A 64 -0.09 -1.59 0.90
CA VAL A 64 -0.52 -3.00 0.73
C VAL A 64 0.29 -3.69 -0.37
N GLN A 65 0.56 -3.03 -1.50
CA GLN A 65 1.39 -3.59 -2.57
C GLN A 65 2.83 -3.86 -2.12
N GLN A 66 3.44 -2.94 -1.37
CA GLN A 66 4.81 -3.11 -0.88
C GLN A 66 4.92 -4.27 0.12
N VAL A 67 3.93 -4.42 1.01
CA VAL A 67 3.88 -5.54 1.96
C VAL A 67 3.71 -6.88 1.22
N GLN A 68 2.82 -6.94 0.23
CA GLN A 68 2.61 -8.16 -0.57
C GLN A 68 3.87 -8.58 -1.32
N GLN A 69 4.58 -7.63 -1.94
CA GLN A 69 5.83 -7.91 -2.64
C GLN A 69 6.92 -8.42 -1.69
N PHE A 70 7.06 -7.81 -0.51
CA PHE A 70 8.03 -8.28 0.50
C PHE A 70 7.70 -9.69 0.99
N GLN A 71 6.41 -10.01 1.21
CA GLN A 71 5.98 -11.34 1.61
C GLN A 71 6.30 -12.39 0.55
N GLN A 72 6.09 -12.09 -0.73
CA GLN A 72 6.43 -13.00 -1.84
C GLN A 72 7.94 -13.30 -1.89
N VAL A 73 8.77 -12.25 -1.80
CA VAL A 73 10.24 -12.42 -1.80
C VAL A 73 10.69 -13.26 -0.60
N ASN A 74 10.15 -13.03 0.59
CA ASN A 74 10.53 -13.82 1.77
C ASN A 74 10.17 -15.30 1.61
N GLN A 75 9.00 -15.62 1.05
CA GLN A 75 8.59 -17.00 0.80
C GLN A 75 9.54 -17.71 -0.19
N GLU A 76 9.98 -17.02 -1.22
CA GLU A 76 10.95 -17.58 -2.19
C GLU A 76 12.33 -17.81 -1.55
N VAL A 77 12.80 -16.87 -0.72
CA VAL A 77 14.06 -16.99 0.01
C VAL A 77 14.02 -18.18 0.99
N GLU A 78 12.93 -18.35 1.74
CA GLU A 78 12.72 -19.49 2.63
C GLU A 78 12.68 -20.82 1.87
N ARG A 79 12.02 -20.85 0.71
CA ARG A 79 11.99 -22.05 -0.13
C ARG A 79 13.39 -22.43 -0.64
N TYR A 80 14.16 -21.45 -1.10
CA TYR A 80 15.52 -21.67 -1.57
C TYR A 80 16.46 -22.10 -0.44
N SER A 81 16.37 -21.47 0.73
CA SER A 81 17.17 -21.84 1.90
C SER A 81 16.88 -23.27 2.35
N ASN A 82 15.61 -23.65 2.42
CA ASN A 82 15.20 -25.02 2.76
C ASN A 82 15.70 -26.04 1.73
N TYR A 83 15.56 -25.76 0.43
CA TYR A 83 16.09 -26.63 -0.62
C TYR A 83 17.61 -26.84 -0.49
N ARG A 84 18.36 -25.75 -0.24
CA ARG A 84 19.81 -25.80 -0.05
C ARG A 84 20.21 -26.66 1.15
N ILE A 85 19.50 -26.51 2.27
CA ILE A 85 19.77 -27.27 3.50
C ILE A 85 19.47 -28.76 3.28
N ILE A 86 18.30 -29.10 2.72
CA ILE A 86 17.90 -30.48 2.46
C ILE A 86 18.91 -31.15 1.52
N ASN A 87 19.30 -30.48 0.44
CA ASN A 87 20.26 -31.03 -0.51
C ASN A 87 21.63 -31.28 0.14
N SER A 88 22.11 -30.35 0.97
CA SER A 88 23.37 -30.52 1.71
C SER A 88 23.33 -31.72 2.67
N ILE A 89 22.20 -31.96 3.34
CA ILE A 89 22.00 -33.11 4.24
C ILE A 89 21.97 -34.40 3.43
N GLN A 90 21.21 -34.44 2.32
CA GLN A 90 21.11 -35.61 1.44
C GLN A 90 22.49 -36.06 0.95
N PHE A 91 23.33 -35.14 0.46
CA PHE A 91 24.70 -35.47 0.03
C PHE A 91 25.56 -36.07 1.15
N LYS A 92 25.48 -35.50 2.37
CA LYS A 92 26.23 -36.03 3.52
C LYS A 92 25.75 -37.42 3.92
N MET A 93 24.44 -37.64 3.98
CA MET A 93 23.84 -38.94 4.33
C MET A 93 24.26 -40.02 3.33
N VAL A 94 24.11 -39.77 2.03
CA VAL A 94 24.49 -40.72 0.98
C VAL A 94 25.98 -41.07 1.05
N TYR A 95 26.85 -40.07 1.20
CA TYR A 95 28.28 -40.29 1.34
C TYR A 95 28.62 -41.15 2.57
N THR A 96 28.02 -40.88 3.73
CA THR A 96 28.25 -41.68 4.94
C THR A 96 27.82 -43.13 4.80
N ILE A 97 26.70 -43.40 4.12
CA ILE A 97 26.22 -44.76 3.86
C ILE A 97 27.19 -45.51 2.95
N ILE A 98 27.65 -44.87 1.86
CA ILE A 98 28.61 -45.48 0.92
C ILE A 98 29.91 -45.82 1.65
N VAL A 99 30.45 -44.90 2.45
CA VAL A 99 31.68 -45.13 3.22
C VAL A 99 31.50 -46.29 4.21
N MET A 100 30.37 -46.35 4.94
CA MET A 100 30.07 -47.46 5.85
C MET A 100 29.98 -48.81 5.13
N LEU A 101 29.35 -48.86 3.95
CA LEU A 101 29.28 -50.10 3.17
C LEU A 101 30.66 -50.53 2.68
N MET A 102 31.48 -49.59 2.21
CA MET A 102 32.86 -49.87 1.77
C MET A 102 33.75 -50.39 2.90
N THR A 103 33.65 -49.83 4.11
CA THR A 103 34.44 -50.32 5.25
C THR A 103 33.98 -51.71 5.70
N LEU A 104 32.68 -51.97 5.70
CA LEU A 104 32.13 -53.28 6.03
C LEU A 104 32.54 -54.37 5.01
N THR A 105 32.52 -54.07 3.72
CA THR A 105 32.95 -55.03 2.69
C THR A 105 34.45 -55.35 2.82
N ILE A 106 35.28 -54.33 3.07
CA ILE A 106 36.72 -54.53 3.31
C ILE A 106 36.93 -55.41 4.55
N ALA A 107 36.27 -55.10 5.67
CA ALA A 107 36.39 -55.89 6.90
C ALA A 107 35.94 -57.35 6.70
N TYR A 108 34.86 -57.57 5.94
CA TYR A 108 34.36 -58.91 5.61
C TYR A 108 35.36 -59.73 4.79
N ILE A 109 36.03 -59.10 3.81
CA ILE A 109 37.08 -59.76 3.01
C ILE A 109 38.24 -60.21 3.91
N PHE A 110 38.70 -59.36 4.84
CA PHE A 110 39.76 -59.70 5.79
C PHE A 110 39.35 -60.76 6.83
N PHE A 111 38.06 -60.94 7.10
CA PHE A 111 37.58 -61.95 8.05
C PHE A 111 37.43 -63.35 7.41
N ILE A 112 37.23 -63.41 6.09
CA ILE A 112 37.09 -64.66 5.33
C ILE A 112 38.44 -65.27 4.95
N TRP A 113 39.48 -64.45 4.83
CA TRP A 113 40.83 -64.83 4.43
C TRP A 113 41.74 -65.02 5.65
#